data_AF-A0A1X7T8B4-F1
#
_entry.id   AF-A0A1X7T8B4-F1
#
_cell.length_a   1.000
_cell.length_b   1.000
_cell.length_c   1.000
_cell.angle_alpha   90.00
_cell.angle_beta   90.00
_cell.angle_gamma   90.00
#
_symmetry.space_group_name_H-M   'P 1'
#
loop_
_entity.id
_entity.type
_entity.pdbx_description
1 polymer ?
#
loop_
_entity_poly.entity_id
_entity_poly.type
_entity_poly.pdbx_seq_one_letter_code
_entity_poly.pdbx_strand_id
1 'polypeptide(L)'
;MSGPKEPAYNINSFLKPIVNDLLKLWTGVCLKAPNCTTAIVRAALICVGCDVPAARKACGFFGHRATMGCSRCLLVFPTEKFGEKADYYNFDQRFHELMSFIIKKL
;
A
#
# COMPACT_ATOMS: atom_id res chain seq x y z
N MET A 1 7.85 -12.74 -22.62
CA MET A 1 8.55 -13.49 -21.56
C MET A 1 7.52 -13.97 -20.55
N SER A 2 7.41 -15.28 -20.32
CA SER A 2 6.59 -15.81 -19.22
C SER A 2 7.34 -15.58 -17.92
N GLY A 3 6.95 -14.52 -17.19
CA GLY A 3 7.45 -14.26 -15.85
C GLY A 3 7.08 -15.38 -14.86
N PRO A 4 7.68 -15.38 -13.66
CA PRO A 4 7.32 -16.32 -12.61
C PRO A 4 5.82 -16.28 -12.35
N LYS A 5 5.19 -17.47 -12.30
CA LYS A 5 3.77 -17.59 -11.98
C LYS A 5 3.53 -17.14 -10.55
N GLU A 6 2.36 -16.56 -10.33
CA GLU A 6 1.92 -16.24 -8.98
C GLU A 6 1.89 -17.51 -8.11
N PRO A 7 2.31 -17.43 -6.85
CA PRO A 7 2.21 -18.55 -5.92
C PRO A 7 0.74 -18.96 -5.75
N ALA A 8 0.50 -20.25 -5.54
CA ALA A 8 -0.85 -20.79 -5.37
C ALA A 8 -1.57 -20.26 -4.12
N TYR A 9 -0.81 -19.78 -3.13
CA TYR A 9 -1.33 -19.21 -1.90
C TYR A 9 -1.63 -17.72 -2.04
N ASN A 10 -2.74 -17.28 -1.46
CA ASN A 10 -3.11 -15.88 -1.39
C ASN A 10 -2.10 -15.10 -0.52
N ILE A 11 -1.69 -13.91 -0.96
CA ILE A 11 -0.85 -12.96 -0.20
C ILE A 11 -1.37 -12.73 1.22
N ASN A 12 -2.68 -12.81 1.43
CA ASN A 12 -3.31 -12.66 2.74
C ASN A 12 -2.78 -13.66 3.79
N SER A 13 -2.38 -14.87 3.37
CA SER A 13 -1.76 -15.85 4.28
C SER A 13 -0.44 -15.35 4.87
N PHE A 14 0.33 -14.57 4.08
CA PHE A 14 1.57 -13.96 4.51
C PHE A 14 1.35 -12.68 5.32
N LEU A 15 0.33 -11.90 4.97
CA LEU A 15 0.04 -10.63 5.65
C LEU A 15 -0.65 -10.82 7.00
N LYS A 16 -1.44 -11.88 7.17
CA LYS A 16 -2.19 -12.17 8.41
C LYS A 16 -1.37 -12.09 9.70
N PRO A 17 -0.17 -12.71 9.84
CA PRO A 17 0.62 -12.57 11.05
C PRO A 17 1.03 -11.12 11.33
N ILE A 18 1.48 -10.38 10.30
CA ILE A 18 1.89 -8.98 10.42
C ILE A 18 0.71 -8.10 10.85
N VAL A 19 -0.46 -8.29 10.23
CA VAL A 19 -1.68 -7.57 10.60
C VAL A 19 -2.06 -7.83 12.05
N ASN A 20 -2.00 -9.08 12.50
CA ASN A 20 -2.29 -9.42 13.90
C ASN A 20 -1.34 -8.73 14.88
N ASP A 21 -0.05 -8.66 14.55
CA ASP A 21 0.93 -8.01 15.43
C ASP A 21 0.77 -6.48 15.42
N LEU A 22 0.47 -5.88 14.27
CA LEU A 22 0.13 -4.46 14.18
C LEU A 22 -1.12 -4.10 15.00
N LEU A 23 -2.14 -4.97 15.02
CA LEU A 23 -3.34 -4.76 15.84
C LEU A 23 -3.03 -4.81 17.34
N LYS A 24 -2.17 -5.74 17.78
CA LYS A 24 -1.69 -5.77 19.18
C LYS A 24 -0.90 -4.50 19.51
N LEU A 25 0.00 -4.09 18.62
CA LEU A 25 0.80 -2.87 18.77
C LEU A 25 -0.08 -1.62 18.79
N TRP A 26 -1.21 -1.59 18.08
CA TRP A 26 -2.17 -0.48 18.14
C TRP A 26 -2.80 -0.35 19.52
N THR A 27 -3.19 -1.46 20.15
CA THR A 27 -3.71 -1.47 21.53
C THR A 27 -2.62 -1.15 22.56
N GLY A 28 -1.38 -1.53 22.26
CA GLY A 28 -0.22 -1.38 23.11
C GLY A 28 0.25 -2.73 23.65
N VAL A 29 1.55 -2.95 23.62
CA VAL A 29 2.19 -4.17 24.15
C VAL A 29 3.16 -3.79 25.27
N CYS A 30 3.21 -4.64 26.28
CA CYS A 30 4.09 -4.48 27.42
C CYS A 30 5.48 -5.04 27.06
N LEU A 31 6.49 -4.16 26.94
CA LEU A 31 7.86 -4.54 26.65
C LEU A 31 8.75 -4.30 27.87
N LYS A 32 9.57 -5.30 28.18
CA LYS A 32 10.59 -5.20 29.22
C LYS A 32 11.88 -4.71 28.58
N ALA A 33 12.33 -3.52 28.96
CA ALA A 33 13.61 -3.00 28.54
C ALA A 33 14.75 -3.69 29.32
N PRO A 34 15.98 -3.72 28.77
CA PRO A 34 17.14 -4.37 29.40
C PRO A 34 17.46 -3.85 30.81
N ASN A 35 17.06 -2.63 31.13
CA ASN A 35 17.26 -1.98 32.43
C ASN A 35 16.14 -2.26 33.46
N CYS A 36 15.40 -3.37 33.30
CA CYS A 36 14.27 -3.76 34.17
C CYS A 36 13.09 -2.77 34.21
N THR A 37 13.04 -1.78 33.31
CA THR A 37 11.85 -0.94 33.16
C THR A 37 10.86 -1.61 32.21
N THR A 38 9.59 -1.59 32.60
CA THR A 38 8.50 -2.12 31.78
C THR A 38 7.75 -0.93 31.20
N ALA A 39 7.58 -0.90 29.89
CA ALA A 39 6.88 0.17 29.20
C ALA A 39 5.79 -0.39 28.27
N ILE A 40 4.69 0.35 28.15
CA ILE A 40 3.67 0.08 27.14
C ILE A 40 4.11 0.78 25.85
N VAL A 41 4.35 -0.01 24.80
CA VAL A 41 4.76 0.48 23.49
C VAL A 41 3.58 0.34 22.52
N ARG A 42 3.31 1.41 21.77
CA ARG A 42 2.33 1.44 20.70
C ARG A 42 3.01 1.72 19.37
N ALA A 43 2.55 1.08 18.31
CA ALA A 43 3.03 1.33 16.96
C ALA A 43 1.89 1.27 15.95
N ALA A 44 2.07 1.98 14.83
CA ALA A 44 1.13 2.03 13.72
C ALA A 44 1.89 1.92 12.40
N LEU A 45 1.29 1.25 11.41
CA LEU A 45 1.81 1.18 10.05
C LEU A 45 1.33 2.41 9.26
N ILE A 46 2.28 3.22 8.77
CA ILE A 46 1.97 4.45 8.02
C ILE A 46 2.03 4.22 6.50
N CYS A 47 3.00 3.42 6.01
CA CYS A 47 3.18 3.17 4.59
C CYS A 47 3.69 1.76 4.28
N VAL A 48 3.39 1.27 3.07
CA VAL A 48 3.90 -0.01 2.54
C VAL A 48 4.79 0.31 1.34
N GLY A 49 6.11 0.22 1.52
CA GLY A 49 7.09 0.42 0.46
C GLY A 49 7.20 -0.82 -0.43
N CYS A 50 6.64 -0.77 -1.63
CA CYS A 50 6.69 -1.86 -2.60
C CYS A 50 6.50 -1.33 -4.04
N ASP A 51 6.76 -2.17 -5.04
CA ASP A 51 6.49 -1.82 -6.43
C ASP A 51 4.97 -1.68 -6.70
N VAL A 52 4.62 -1.10 -7.85
CA VAL A 52 3.21 -0.82 -8.18
C VAL A 52 2.35 -2.10 -8.22
N PRO A 53 2.78 -3.22 -8.84
CA PRO A 53 2.02 -4.47 -8.80
C PRO A 53 1.80 -5.02 -7.39
N ALA A 54 2.81 -5.00 -6.53
CA ALA A 54 2.71 -5.47 -5.16
C ALA A 54 1.79 -4.57 -4.31
N ALA A 55 1.90 -3.25 -4.45
CA ALA A 55 1.03 -2.30 -3.75
C ALA A 55 -0.44 -2.51 -4.09
N ARG A 56 -0.74 -2.83 -5.36
CA ARG A 56 -2.10 -3.14 -5.81
C ARG A 56 -2.70 -4.35 -5.10
N LYS A 57 -1.89 -5.38 -4.86
CA LYS A 57 -2.34 -6.58 -4.15
C LYS A 57 -2.40 -6.40 -2.64
N ALA A 58 -1.36 -5.81 -2.05
CA ALA A 58 -1.22 -5.70 -0.60
C ALA A 58 -2.12 -4.63 0.02
N CYS A 59 -2.35 -3.51 -0.69
CA CYS A 59 -3.12 -2.37 -0.18
C CYS A 59 -4.56 -2.31 -0.73
N GLY A 60 -4.97 -3.30 -1.53
CA GLY A 60 -6.29 -3.31 -2.17
C GLY A 60 -6.47 -2.18 -3.20
N PHE A 61 -5.39 -1.72 -3.83
CA PHE A 61 -5.50 -0.73 -4.89
C PHE A 61 -6.03 -1.37 -6.18
N PHE A 62 -6.55 -0.51 -7.06
CA PHE A 62 -7.12 -0.93 -8.32
C PHE A 62 -6.13 -1.77 -9.16
N GLY A 63 -6.61 -2.90 -9.69
CA GLY A 63 -5.81 -3.81 -10.51
C GLY A 63 -5.34 -3.17 -11.82
N HIS A 64 -4.40 -3.83 -12.51
CA HIS A 64 -3.73 -3.29 -13.71
C HIS A 64 -4.68 -2.83 -14.83
N ARG A 65 -5.91 -3.37 -14.88
CA ARG A 65 -6.91 -3.05 -15.91
C ARG A 65 -8.00 -2.08 -15.45
N ALA A 66 -7.86 -1.48 -14.27
CA ALA A 66 -8.82 -0.49 -13.82
C ALA A 66 -8.63 0.82 -14.59
N THR A 67 -9.75 1.49 -14.87
CA THR A 67 -9.74 2.84 -15.44
C THR A 67 -9.22 3.87 -14.45
N MET A 68 -9.26 3.59 -13.14
CA MET A 68 -8.64 4.44 -12.13
C MET A 68 -7.15 4.08 -11.96
N GLY A 69 -6.26 4.98 -12.39
CA GLY A 69 -4.82 4.72 -12.38
C GLY A 69 -4.16 4.89 -11.01
N CYS A 70 -4.77 5.66 -10.11
CA CYS A 70 -4.26 5.91 -8.77
C CYS A 70 -5.39 5.92 -7.74
N SER A 71 -5.33 5.02 -6.74
CA SER A 71 -6.29 4.93 -5.64
C SER A 71 -6.35 6.16 -4.74
N ARG A 72 -5.35 7.06 -4.84
CA ARG A 72 -5.27 8.29 -4.06
C ARG A 72 -5.70 9.52 -4.85
N CYS A 73 -5.20 9.68 -6.08
CA CYS A 73 -5.52 10.86 -6.91
C CYS A 73 -6.91 10.76 -7.54
N LEU A 74 -7.53 9.57 -7.53
CA LEU A 74 -8.81 9.24 -8.16
C LEU A 74 -8.86 9.63 -9.65
N LEU A 75 -7.69 9.73 -10.29
CA LEU A 75 -7.57 10.04 -11.71
C LEU A 75 -8.04 8.85 -12.53
N VAL A 76 -8.98 9.14 -13.44
CA VAL A 76 -9.52 8.17 -14.39
C VAL A 76 -8.81 8.36 -15.72
N PHE A 77 -8.30 7.25 -16.24
CA PHE A 77 -7.70 7.12 -17.55
C PHE A 77 -8.60 6.20 -18.37
N PRO A 78 -9.61 6.77 -19.05
CA PRO A 78 -10.52 5.98 -19.86
C PRO A 78 -9.77 5.34 -21.03
N THR A 79 -10.18 4.12 -21.38
CA THR A 79 -9.78 3.44 -22.62
C THR A 79 -11.04 3.24 -23.44
N GLU A 80 -11.13 3.84 -24.63
CA GLU A 80 -12.33 3.76 -25.45
C GLU A 80 -12.56 2.35 -26.01
N LYS A 81 -11.50 1.61 -26.31
CA LYS A 81 -11.59 0.23 -26.81
C LYS A 81 -10.66 -0.75 -26.08
N PHE A 82 -11.04 -2.01 -26.09
CA PHE A 82 -10.22 -3.11 -25.58
C PHE A 82 -8.91 -3.19 -26.38
N GLY A 83 -7.77 -3.00 -25.70
CA GLY A 83 -6.44 -3.06 -26.32
C GLY A 83 -5.83 -1.70 -26.67
N GLU A 84 -6.58 -0.61 -26.54
CA GLU A 84 -6.03 0.74 -26.68
C GLU A 84 -5.21 1.13 -25.43
N LYS A 85 -4.15 1.91 -25.65
CA LYS A 85 -3.34 2.44 -24.54
C LYS A 85 -4.13 3.57 -23.87
N ALA A 86 -4.24 3.50 -22.55
CA ALA A 86 -4.75 4.61 -21.77
C ALA A 86 -3.85 5.85 -21.93
N ASP A 87 -4.45 7.02 -22.06
CA ASP A 87 -3.73 8.30 -22.08
C ASP A 87 -3.34 8.69 -20.65
N TYR A 88 -2.04 8.68 -20.34
CA TYR A 88 -1.49 8.99 -19.02
C TYR A 88 -0.92 10.42 -18.92
N TYR A 89 -1.18 11.30 -19.88
CA TYR A 89 -0.56 12.64 -19.94
C TYR A 89 -0.73 13.46 -18.64
N ASN A 90 -1.87 13.31 -17.95
CA ASN A 90 -2.18 14.02 -16.71
C ASN A 90 -1.63 13.35 -15.43
N PHE A 91 -0.77 12.34 -15.55
CA PHE A 91 -0.27 11.59 -14.39
C PHE A 91 0.71 12.42 -13.53
N ASP A 92 1.60 13.19 -14.14
CA ASP A 92 2.66 13.92 -13.43
C ASP A 92 2.16 15.14 -12.65
N GLN A 93 1.05 15.77 -13.06
CA GLN A 93 0.60 17.04 -12.49
C GLN A 93 0.14 16.95 -11.02
N ARG A 94 -0.30 15.78 -10.53
CA ARG A 94 -0.85 15.63 -9.17
C ARG A 94 0.06 14.94 -8.16
N PHE A 95 1.21 14.40 -8.58
CA PHE A 95 2.07 13.63 -7.67
C PHE A 95 2.82 14.53 -6.68
N HIS A 96 3.28 15.71 -7.13
CA HIS A 96 4.05 16.65 -6.32
C HIS A 96 3.25 17.35 -5.21
N GLU A 97 2.01 17.75 -5.49
CA GLU A 97 1.17 18.44 -4.50
C GLU A 97 0.78 17.51 -3.32
N LEU A 98 0.59 16.23 -3.62
CA LEU A 98 0.12 15.22 -2.66
C LEU A 98 1.19 14.70 -1.71
N MET A 99 2.44 14.56 -2.16
CA MET A 99 3.55 14.21 -1.26
C MET A 99 3.83 15.35 -0.27
N SER A 100 3.68 16.60 -0.69
CA SER A 100 3.73 17.77 0.20
C SER A 100 2.65 17.73 1.28
N PHE A 101 1.41 17.33 0.96
CA PHE A 101 0.33 17.28 1.95
C PHE A 101 0.54 16.21 3.03
N ILE A 102 1.06 15.04 2.66
CA ILE A 102 1.25 13.93 3.61
C ILE A 102 2.46 14.17 4.51
N ILE A 103 3.55 14.70 3.97
CA ILE A 103 4.74 15.07 4.76
C ILE A 103 4.42 16.22 5.73
N LYS A 104 3.51 17.13 5.37
CA LYS A 104 3.11 18.25 6.24
C LYS A 104 2.08 17.89 7.33
N LYS A 105 1.54 16.67 7.31
CA LYS A 105 0.46 16.23 8.22
C LYS A 105 0.85 15.04 9.11
N LEU A 106 2.06 14.53 8.93
CA LEU A 106 2.81 13.72 9.89
C LEU A 106 3.64 14.66 10.76
#